data_AF-A0A537KD90-F1
#
_entry.id   AF-A0A537KD90-F1
#
_cell.length_a   1.000
_cell.length_b   1.000
_cell.length_c   1.000
_cell.angle_alpha   90.00
_cell.angle_beta   90.00
_cell.angle_gamma   90.00
#
_symmetry.space_group_name_H-M   'P 1'
#
loop_
_entity.id
_entity.type
_entity.pdbx_description
1 polymer ?
#
loop_
_entity_poly.entity_id
_entity_poly.type
_entity_poly.pdbx_seq_one_letter_code
_entity_poly.pdbx_strand_id
1 'polypeptide(L)'
;MKKKNKQVASINCEQAIARFNDYMDNYLKGKTREELIKHIAECKDCMERFEFEQLLKSKVHQFGQMDDNAVKEKIEKLIASL
;
A
#
# COMPACT_ATOMS: atom_id res chain seq x y z
N MET A 1 22.31 -2.18 -11.82
CA MET A 1 21.40 -3.26 -11.34
C MET A 1 20.47 -3.61 -12.49
N LYS A 2 20.50 -4.86 -12.99
CA LYS A 2 19.77 -5.24 -14.21
C LYS A 2 18.27 -5.31 -13.92
N LYS A 3 17.47 -4.39 -14.49
CA LYS A 3 16.00 -4.45 -14.47
C LYS A 3 15.57 -5.76 -15.13
N LYS A 4 15.20 -6.76 -14.34
CA LYS A 4 14.65 -8.00 -14.88
C LYS A 4 13.21 -7.70 -15.29
N ASN A 5 13.03 -7.47 -16.59
CA ASN A 5 11.72 -7.34 -17.23
C ASN A 5 11.08 -8.74 -17.30
N LYS A 6 10.77 -9.33 -16.13
CA LYS A 6 10.27 -10.68 -16.03
C LYS A 6 8.78 -10.63 -16.35
N GLN A 7 8.41 -11.07 -17.56
CA GLN A 7 7.02 -11.23 -17.93
C GLN A 7 6.51 -12.52 -17.30
N VAL A 8 5.61 -12.36 -16.35
CA VAL A 8 5.02 -13.42 -15.55
C VAL A 8 3.55 -13.04 -15.42
N ALA A 9 2.62 -13.86 -15.89
CA ALA A 9 1.25 -13.44 -16.23
C ALA A 9 1.16 -12.41 -17.38
N SER A 10 -0.02 -11.83 -17.60
CA SER A 10 -0.29 -10.89 -18.72
C SER A 10 0.42 -9.54 -18.58
N ILE A 11 1.09 -9.27 -17.45
CA ILE A 11 1.71 -7.99 -17.11
C ILE A 11 3.17 -8.17 -16.71
N ASN A 12 4.00 -7.16 -16.95
CA ASN A 12 5.41 -7.16 -16.52
C ASN A 12 5.58 -6.53 -15.13
N CYS A 13 6.78 -6.62 -14.56
CA CYS A 13 7.07 -6.09 -13.23
C CYS A 13 6.80 -4.58 -13.09
N GLU A 14 7.11 -3.77 -14.12
CA GLU A 14 6.88 -2.32 -14.08
C GLU A 14 5.38 -2.01 -14.02
N GLN A 15 4.57 -2.71 -14.81
CA GLN A 15 3.12 -2.63 -14.78
C GLN A 15 2.52 -3.15 -13.48
N ALA A 16 3.11 -4.18 -12.86
CA ALA A 16 2.68 -4.68 -11.57
C ALA A 16 2.93 -3.63 -10.47
N ILE A 17 4.14 -3.09 -10.39
CA ILE A 17 4.54 -2.08 -9.39
C ILE A 17 3.66 -0.83 -9.49
N ALA A 18 3.35 -0.37 -10.71
CA ALA A 18 2.49 0.78 -10.93
C ALA A 18 1.08 0.61 -10.36
N ARG A 19 0.62 -0.63 -10.14
CA ARG A 19 -0.73 -0.97 -9.64
C ARG A 19 -0.79 -1.30 -8.15
N PHE A 20 0.35 -1.30 -7.45
CA PHE A 20 0.40 -1.67 -6.04
C PHE A 20 -0.49 -0.76 -5.18
N ASN A 21 -0.39 0.56 -5.35
CA ASN A 21 -1.18 1.51 -4.55
C ASN A 21 -2.68 1.33 -4.79
N ASP A 22 -3.11 1.29 -6.05
CA ASP A 22 -4.51 1.05 -6.40
C ASP A 22 -5.05 -0.27 -5.81
N TYR A 23 -4.21 -1.32 -5.77
CA TYR A 23 -4.57 -2.57 -5.12
C TYR A 23 -4.74 -2.41 -3.61
N MET A 24 -3.75 -1.80 -2.95
CA MET A 24 -3.73 -1.60 -1.49
C MET A 24 -4.84 -0.64 -1.02
N ASP A 25 -5.30 0.27 -1.88
CA ASP A 25 -6.41 1.20 -1.63
C ASP A 25 -7.77 0.65 -2.08
N ASN A 26 -7.82 -0.61 -2.56
CA ASN A 26 -9.02 -1.26 -3.11
C ASN A 26 -9.67 -0.56 -4.32
N TYR A 27 -8.90 0.27 -5.04
CA TYR A 27 -9.32 0.86 -6.31
C TYR A 27 -9.12 -0.08 -7.51
N LEU A 28 -8.21 -1.06 -7.39
CA LEU A 28 -7.99 -2.06 -8.44
C LEU A 28 -9.02 -3.20 -8.38
N LYS A 29 -9.77 -3.41 -9.47
CA LYS A 29 -10.94 -4.31 -9.55
C LYS A 29 -10.93 -5.19 -10.79
N GLY A 30 -11.70 -6.28 -10.73
CA GLY A 30 -11.92 -7.19 -11.87
C GLY A 30 -10.62 -7.79 -12.41
N LYS A 31 -10.55 -7.91 -13.74
CA LYS A 31 -9.43 -8.57 -14.43
C LYS A 31 -8.06 -8.00 -14.05
N THR A 32 -7.92 -6.68 -13.92
CA THR A 32 -6.62 -6.06 -13.60
C THR A 32 -6.14 -6.39 -12.18
N ARG A 33 -7.08 -6.64 -11.25
CA ARG A 33 -6.77 -7.13 -9.90
C ARG A 33 -6.26 -8.57 -9.95
N GLU A 34 -6.93 -9.44 -10.70
CA GLU A 34 -6.55 -10.85 -10.87
C GLU A 34 -5.17 -10.98 -11.53
N GLU A 35 -4.90 -10.18 -12.55
CA GLU A 35 -3.60 -10.15 -13.24
C GLU A 35 -2.46 -9.74 -12.30
N LEU A 36 -2.69 -8.75 -11.44
CA LEU A 36 -1.71 -8.33 -10.44
C LEU A 36 -1.46 -9.41 -9.40
N ILE A 37 -2.51 -10.02 -8.84
CA ILE A 37 -2.41 -11.10 -7.85
C ILE A 37 -1.59 -12.26 -8.44
N LYS A 38 -1.88 -12.66 -9.68
CA LYS A 38 -1.15 -13.72 -10.36
C LYS A 38 0.33 -13.36 -10.54
N HIS A 39 0.64 -12.14 -11.00
CA HIS A 39 2.03 -11.70 -11.15
C HIS A 39 2.79 -11.75 -9.82
N ILE A 40 2.20 -11.26 -8.73
CA ILE A 40 2.81 -11.26 -7.39
C ILE A 40 3.09 -12.70 -6.92
N ALA A 41 2.15 -13.63 -7.15
CA ALA A 41 2.32 -15.03 -6.75
C ALA A 41 3.46 -15.75 -7.48
N GLU A 42 3.74 -15.37 -8.73
CA GLU A 42 4.70 -16.07 -9.60
C GLU A 42 6.07 -15.33 -9.70
N CYS A 43 6.13 -14.06 -9.29
CA CYS A 43 7.32 -13.22 -9.35
C CYS A 43 7.84 -12.87 -7.95
N LYS A 44 8.85 -13.61 -7.49
CA LYS A 44 9.50 -13.41 -6.18
C LYS A 44 9.91 -11.94 -5.93
N ASP A 45 10.55 -11.29 -6.89
CA ASP A 45 10.99 -9.89 -6.74
C ASP A 45 9.80 -8.93 -6.51
N CYS A 46 8.65 -9.20 -7.16
CA CYS A 46 7.43 -8.41 -6.96
C CYS A 46 6.71 -8.78 -5.66
N MET A 47 6.76 -10.04 -5.23
CA MET A 47 6.25 -10.48 -3.92
C MET A 47 6.97 -9.77 -2.78
N GLU A 48 8.30 -9.84 -2.74
CA GLU A 48 9.11 -9.21 -1.69
C GLU A 48 8.87 -7.69 -1.64
N ARG A 49 8.78 -7.04 -2.81
CA ARG A 49 8.46 -5.62 -2.87
C ARG A 49 7.05 -5.32 -2.38
N PHE A 50 6.06 -6.12 -2.78
CA PHE A 50 4.68 -5.91 -2.36
C PHE A 50 4.52 -6.06 -0.83
N GLU A 51 5.19 -7.03 -0.21
CA GLU A 51 5.22 -7.19 1.25
C GLU A 51 5.83 -5.96 1.95
N PHE A 52 6.93 -5.43 1.40
CA PHE A 52 7.55 -4.21 1.93
C PHE A 52 6.60 -3.01 1.87
N GLU A 53 5.93 -2.79 0.75
CA GLU A 53 5.00 -1.66 0.57
C GLU A 53 3.80 -1.77 1.53
N GLN A 54 3.27 -2.99 1.73
CA GLN A 54 2.20 -3.26 2.69
C GLN A 54 2.63 -2.96 4.13
N LEU A 55 3.84 -3.41 4.52
CA LEU A 55 4.40 -3.13 5.84
C LEU A 55 4.61 -1.62 6.03
N LEU A 56 5.19 -0.94 5.04
CA LEU A 56 5.42 0.50 5.07
C LEU A 56 4.10 1.26 5.26
N LYS A 57 3.09 0.94 4.44
CA LYS A 57 1.75 1.55 4.54
C LYS A 57 1.13 1.36 5.91
N SER A 58 1.21 0.14 6.47
CA SER A 58 0.75 -0.15 7.83
C SER A 58 1.47 0.70 8.88
N LYS A 59 2.80 0.84 8.78
CA LYS A 59 3.60 1.66 9.70
C LYS A 59 3.26 3.14 9.59
N VAL A 60 3.17 3.68 8.39
CA VAL A 60 2.78 5.08 8.16
C VAL A 60 1.38 5.34 8.73
N HIS A 61 0.43 4.42 8.54
CA HIS A 61 -0.90 4.53 9.12
C HIS A 61 -0.85 4.51 10.65
N GLN A 62 -0.06 3.60 11.24
CA GLN A 62 0.14 3.53 12.68
C GLN A 62 0.68 4.85 13.25
N PHE A 63 1.69 5.46 12.59
CA PHE A 63 2.22 6.76 13.01
C PHE A 63 1.21 7.90 12.86
N GLY A 64 0.43 7.91 11.77
CA GLY A 64 -0.63 8.90 11.56
C GLY A 64 -1.81 8.77 12.53
N GLN A 65 -2.00 7.59 13.13
CA GLN A 65 -2.99 7.29 14.16
C GLN A 65 -2.45 7.38 15.58
N MET A 66 -1.20 7.83 15.76
CA MET A 66 -0.75 8.23 17.09
C MET A 66 -1.53 9.48 17.46
N ASP A 67 -2.73 9.28 18.01
CA ASP A 67 -3.52 10.30 18.67
C ASP A 67 -2.59 11.02 19.63
N ASP A 68 -2.24 12.26 19.27
CA ASP A 68 -1.73 13.19 20.25
C ASP A 68 -2.92 13.50 21.16
N ASN A 69 -3.15 12.62 22.14
CA ASN A 69 -4.21 12.76 23.12
C ASN A 69 -4.14 14.14 23.79
N ALA A 70 -2.95 14.75 23.88
CA ALA A 70 -2.80 16.11 24.38
C ALA A 70 -3.36 17.18 23.41
N VAL A 71 -3.36 16.95 22.10
CA VAL A 71 -4.07 17.81 21.13
C VAL A 71 -5.58 17.65 21.28
N LYS A 72 -6.08 16.41 21.40
CA LYS A 72 -7.50 16.13 21.62
C LYS A 72 -8.01 16.76 22.92
N GLU A 73 -7.30 16.57 24.03
CA GLU A 73 -7.63 17.17 25.33
C GLU A 73 -7.60 18.72 25.28
N LYS A 74 -6.67 19.32 24.53
CA LYS A 74 -6.63 20.78 24.35
C LYS A 74 -7.85 21.29 23.58
N ILE A 75 -8.28 20.59 22.53
CA ILE A 75 -9.46 20.95 21.75
C ILE A 75 -10.73 20.82 22.60
N GLU A 76 -10.88 19.73 23.36
CA GLU A 76 -12.02 19.53 24.26
C GLU A 76 -12.11 20.63 25.34
N LYS A 77 -10.97 21.01 25.94
CA LYS A 77 -10.92 22.13 26.89
C LYS A 77 -11.31 23.47 26.26
N LEU A 78 -10.84 23.74 25.03
CA LEU A 78 -11.20 24.96 24.31
C LEU A 78 -12.70 25.02 23.99
N ILE A 79 -13.29 23.91 23.54
CA ILE A 79 -14.73 23.83 23.25
C ILE A 79 -15.55 23.98 24.54
N ALA A 80 -15.14 23.37 25.65
CA ALA A 80 -15.83 23.47 26.95
C ALA A 80 -15.71 24.86 27.60
N SER A 81 -14.83 25.72 27.10
CA SER A 81 -14.61 27.09 27.59
C SER A 81 -15.35 28.15 26.78
N LEU A 82 -16.11 27.74 25.76
CA LEU A 82 -17.00 28.59 24.93
C LEU A 82 -18.44 28.49 25.45
#